data_AF-A0A9P1H240-F1
#
_entry.id   AF-A0A9P1H240-F1
#
_cell.length_a   1.000
_cell.length_b   1.000
_cell.length_c   1.000
_cell.angle_alpha   90.00
_cell.angle_beta   90.00
_cell.angle_gamma   90.00
#
_symmetry.space_group_name_H-M   'P 1'
#
loop_
_entity.id
_entity.type
_entity.pdbx_description
1 polymer ?
#
loop_
_entity_poly.entity_id
_entity_poly.type
_entity_poly.pdbx_seq_one_letter_code
_entity_poly.pdbx_strand_id
1 'polypeptide(L)'
;MLLVWKGGSYEVKVPNQAIPGIIVGVGIGFGLLVAFFLCPWLYRYIVVEDWQLKWYDVFKGPLVLRRGEVPPPPPGFKGIVRDFYQGRLTKEQLDAKRAAQAARAARAAEGGDEIQKVAAQDSDAAASGAEKGLFAGKDDPNSPMTSPRSSPPSPVTSPSSVPSPRISLALQADALLSEKTALGGDVEEMHSRAARYDNKAEFLFTFMQIVTNSAMAFTHGANDVSKPPPRGRQVPVPIWILFFGGAGIVIGLWTYGYNIMRNLGNRLTLQSPSRGFSMSLGSVATVILATRLKLPVSTTQCMTGATVGVGLCNGEWRAVNWRMVAWIYLGWFITLPITGIISGCLMGLIINAPRWGMAD
;
A
#
# COMPACT_ATOMS: atom_id res chain seq x y z
N MET A 1 13.60 -17.13 -20.75
CA MET A 1 12.32 -17.33 -20.05
C MET A 1 11.58 -16.00 -20.03
N LEU A 2 11.20 -15.50 -21.21
CA LEU A 2 10.40 -14.29 -21.31
C LEU A 2 8.94 -14.73 -21.16
N LEU A 3 8.15 -13.99 -20.38
CA LEU A 3 6.71 -14.07 -20.45
C LEU A 3 6.30 -13.60 -21.83
N VAL A 4 6.33 -14.54 -22.78
CA VAL A 4 5.98 -14.28 -24.17
C VAL A 4 4.48 -14.01 -24.19
N TRP A 5 4.19 -12.76 -24.54
CA TRP A 5 2.91 -12.25 -24.98
C TRP A 5 2.08 -13.37 -25.66
N LYS A 6 0.93 -13.72 -25.08
CA LYS A 6 0.03 -14.75 -25.65
C LYS A 6 -0.56 -14.35 -27.02
N GLY A 7 -0.33 -13.12 -27.47
CA GLY A 7 -0.70 -12.62 -28.80
C GLY A 7 0.48 -12.37 -29.75
N GLY A 8 1.71 -12.71 -29.35
CA GLY A 8 2.91 -12.28 -30.04
C GLY A 8 3.48 -13.15 -31.10
N SER A 9 3.44 -12.65 -32.34
CA SER A 9 4.14 -13.21 -33.50
C SER A 9 5.67 -13.11 -33.41
N TYR A 10 6.25 -12.69 -32.28
CA TYR A 10 7.68 -12.73 -32.04
C TYR A 10 8.07 -14.05 -31.38
N GLU A 11 8.25 -15.09 -32.20
CA GLU A 11 9.00 -16.28 -31.78
C GLU A 11 10.47 -15.90 -31.64
N VAL A 12 10.91 -15.59 -30.42
CA VAL A 12 12.34 -15.54 -30.12
C VAL A 12 12.85 -16.98 -30.11
N LYS A 13 13.39 -17.43 -31.25
CA LYS A 13 13.99 -18.77 -31.41
C LYS A 13 15.31 -18.86 -30.66
N VAL A 14 15.24 -18.98 -29.34
CA VAL A 14 16.40 -19.31 -28.50
C VAL A 14 16.52 -20.84 -28.46
N PRO A 15 17.67 -21.43 -28.82
CA PRO A 15 17.84 -22.87 -28.71
C PRO A 15 17.64 -23.31 -27.25
N ASN A 16 16.94 -24.43 -27.03
CA ASN A 16 16.59 -24.90 -25.68
C ASN A 16 17.80 -25.03 -24.75
N GLN A 17 18.98 -25.34 -25.31
CA GLN A 17 20.26 -25.44 -24.61
C GLN A 17 20.82 -24.08 -24.13
N ALA A 18 20.52 -22.98 -24.82
CA ALA A 18 20.96 -21.64 -24.43
C ALA A 18 20.09 -21.01 -23.34
N ILE A 19 18.86 -21.51 -23.14
CA ILE A 19 17.93 -21.02 -22.12
C ILE A 19 18.53 -21.09 -20.69
N PRO A 20 19.04 -22.24 -20.20
CA PRO A 20 19.65 -22.31 -18.88
C PRO A 20 20.88 -21.41 -18.76
N GLY A 21 21.73 -21.35 -19.80
CA GLY A 21 22.91 -20.47 -19.84
C GLY A 21 22.56 -18.99 -19.71
N ILE A 22 21.51 -18.52 -20.39
CA ILE A 22 21.03 -17.14 -20.27
C ILE A 22 20.47 -16.86 -18.88
N ILE A 23 19.70 -17.80 -18.29
CA ILE A 23 19.12 -17.62 -16.96
C ILE A 23 20.23 -17.49 -15.91
N VAL A 24 21.20 -18.41 -15.93
CA VAL A 24 22.33 -18.39 -15.00
C VAL A 24 23.21 -17.18 -15.26
N GLY A 25 23.51 -16.85 -16.52
CA GLY A 25 24.33 -15.71 -16.89
C GLY A 25 23.73 -14.37 -16.45
N VAL A 26 22.43 -14.16 -16.67
CA VAL A 26 21.72 -12.95 -16.19
C VAL A 26 21.66 -12.93 -14.66
N GLY A 27 21.41 -14.08 -14.02
CA GLY A 27 21.41 -14.19 -12.56
C GLY A 27 22.75 -13.83 -11.94
N ILE A 28 23.86 -14.36 -12.48
CA ILE A 28 25.22 -14.03 -12.05
C ILE A 28 25.52 -12.56 -12.32
N GLY A 29 25.23 -12.05 -13.53
CA GLY A 29 25.48 -10.65 -13.88
C GLY A 29 24.76 -9.69 -12.93
N PHE A 30 23.48 -9.95 -12.64
CA PHE A 30 22.72 -9.18 -11.67
C PHE A 30 23.26 -9.35 -10.24
N GLY A 31 23.61 -10.57 -9.84
CA GLY A 31 24.22 -10.86 -8.55
C GLY A 31 25.53 -10.12 -8.33
N LEU A 32 26.38 -10.03 -9.36
CA LEU A 32 27.61 -9.24 -9.33
C LEU A 32 27.32 -7.75 -9.21
N LEU A 33 26.36 -7.21 -9.96
CA LEU A 33 25.96 -5.80 -9.83
C LEU A 33 25.50 -5.48 -8.39
N VAL A 34 24.68 -6.35 -7.81
CA VAL A 34 24.24 -6.22 -6.41
C VAL A 34 25.43 -6.31 -5.45
N ALA A 35 26.33 -7.30 -5.64
CA ALA A 35 27.48 -7.50 -4.78
C ALA A 35 28.51 -6.36 -4.84
N PHE A 36 28.71 -5.74 -6.01
CA PHE A 36 29.68 -4.67 -6.18
C PHE A 36 29.13 -3.28 -5.83
N PHE A 37 27.87 -2.99 -6.12
CA PHE A 37 27.31 -1.65 -5.92
C PHE A 37 26.42 -1.57 -4.69
N LEU A 38 25.48 -2.49 -4.54
CA LEU A 38 24.44 -2.40 -3.54
C LEU A 38 24.89 -2.92 -2.17
N CYS A 39 25.53 -4.09 -2.09
CA CYS A 39 25.96 -4.69 -0.83
C CYS A 39 26.94 -3.79 -0.05
N PRO A 40 27.97 -3.18 -0.67
CA PRO A 40 28.90 -2.28 0.02
C PRO A 40 28.20 -1.05 0.60
N TRP A 41 27.24 -0.51 -0.15
CA TRP A 41 26.44 0.62 0.27
C TRP A 41 25.48 0.25 1.42
N LEU A 42 24.76 -0.87 1.30
CA LEU A 42 23.85 -1.38 2.34
C LEU A 42 24.61 -1.67 3.65
N TYR A 43 25.78 -2.31 3.57
CA TYR A 43 26.60 -2.59 4.74
C TYR A 43 26.93 -1.29 5.49
N ARG A 44 27.39 -0.27 4.77
CA ARG A 44 27.75 1.00 5.41
C ARG A 44 26.52 1.79 5.90
N TYR A 45 25.41 1.68 5.21
CA TYR A 45 24.16 2.36 5.57
C TYR A 45 23.47 1.74 6.80
N ILE A 46 23.45 0.41 6.90
CA ILE A 46 22.69 -0.33 7.93
C ILE A 46 23.55 -0.77 9.13
N VAL A 47 24.77 -1.26 8.87
CA VAL A 47 25.65 -1.82 9.91
C VAL A 47 26.52 -0.73 10.51
N VAL A 48 27.17 0.06 9.67
CA VAL A 48 28.07 1.15 10.11
C VAL A 48 27.30 2.42 10.46
N GLU A 49 26.05 2.52 10.03
CA GLU A 49 25.17 3.67 10.27
C GLU A 49 25.81 5.03 9.91
N ASP A 50 26.39 5.11 8.72
CA ASP A 50 26.96 6.36 8.21
C ASP A 50 25.85 7.33 7.73
N TRP A 51 25.55 8.35 8.53
CA TRP A 51 24.46 9.30 8.26
C TRP A 51 24.74 10.27 7.11
N GLN A 52 26.00 10.36 6.66
CA GLN A 52 26.37 11.20 5.51
C GLN A 52 26.12 10.51 4.17
N LEU A 53 25.85 9.19 4.16
CA LEU A 53 25.57 8.45 2.94
C LEU A 53 24.25 8.93 2.32
N LYS A 54 24.28 9.19 1.02
CA LYS A 54 23.07 9.46 0.24
C LYS A 54 22.77 8.31 -0.71
N TRP A 55 21.56 8.29 -1.25
CA TRP A 55 21.10 7.22 -2.15
C TRP A 55 22.00 7.05 -3.39
N TYR A 56 22.56 8.14 -3.91
CA TYR A 56 23.42 8.10 -5.11
C TYR A 56 24.83 7.55 -4.83
N ASP A 57 25.22 7.38 -3.56
CA ASP A 57 26.52 6.80 -3.21
C ASP A 57 26.60 5.30 -3.53
N VAL A 58 25.47 4.65 -3.83
CA VAL A 58 25.41 3.28 -4.39
C VAL A 58 26.35 3.11 -5.58
N PHE A 59 26.43 4.11 -6.46
CA PHE A 59 27.22 4.02 -7.69
C PHE A 59 28.74 4.05 -7.44
N LYS A 60 29.18 4.43 -6.23
CA LYS A 60 30.60 4.38 -5.85
C LYS A 60 31.06 2.96 -5.51
N GLY A 61 30.13 2.03 -5.32
CA GLY A 61 30.39 0.60 -5.11
C GLY A 61 31.39 0.33 -3.98
N PRO A 62 32.46 -0.47 -4.21
CA PRO A 62 33.39 -0.86 -3.15
C PRO A 62 34.16 0.31 -2.54
N LEU A 63 34.25 1.45 -3.22
CA LEU A 63 34.91 2.65 -2.69
C LEU A 63 34.20 3.21 -1.46
N VAL A 64 32.90 2.91 -1.32
CA VAL A 64 32.11 3.27 -0.13
C VAL A 64 32.65 2.58 1.12
N LEU A 65 33.26 1.40 1.02
CA LEU A 65 33.82 0.70 2.18
C LEU A 65 35.12 1.36 2.68
N ARG A 66 35.78 2.16 1.85
CA ARG A 66 37.07 2.78 2.18
C ARG A 66 36.98 4.11 2.93
N ARG A 67 35.80 4.71 3.08
CA ARG A 67 35.70 5.93 3.91
C ARG A 67 35.93 5.57 5.39
N GLY A 68 36.53 6.48 6.15
CA GLY A 68 36.92 6.27 7.55
C GLY A 68 35.74 6.16 8.53
N GLU A 69 36.04 6.35 9.81
CA GLU A 69 35.06 6.30 10.91
C GLU A 69 33.94 7.33 10.74
N VAL A 70 32.75 6.98 11.22
CA VAL A 70 31.56 7.81 11.10
C VAL A 70 31.63 8.97 12.09
N PRO A 71 31.44 10.23 11.65
CA PRO A 71 31.43 11.37 12.56
C PRO A 71 30.19 11.32 13.48
N PRO A 72 30.26 11.89 14.70
CA PRO A 72 29.16 11.87 15.64
C PRO A 72 27.89 12.50 15.02
N PRO A 73 26.71 11.88 15.24
CA PRO A 73 25.47 12.35 14.63
C PRO A 73 25.03 13.70 15.22
N PRO A 74 24.29 14.52 14.44
CA PRO A 74 23.76 15.79 14.92
C PRO A 74 22.74 15.61 16.08
N PRO A 75 22.55 16.63 16.94
CA PRO A 75 21.61 16.56 18.07
C PRO A 75 20.20 16.23 17.59
N GLY A 76 19.59 15.17 18.15
CA GLY A 76 18.23 14.74 17.80
C GLY A 76 18.13 13.69 16.70
N PHE A 77 19.25 13.13 16.23
CA PHE A 77 19.26 12.05 15.25
C PHE A 77 18.72 10.74 15.84
N LYS A 78 17.57 10.27 15.34
CA LYS A 78 16.87 9.06 15.84
C LYS A 78 17.27 7.76 15.12
N GLY A 79 18.34 7.79 14.32
CA GLY A 79 18.79 6.68 13.49
C GLY A 79 18.51 6.89 12.00
N ILE A 80 19.29 6.19 11.16
CA ILE A 80 19.20 6.28 9.69
C ILE A 80 18.01 5.52 9.14
N VAL A 81 17.70 4.38 9.76
CA VAL A 81 16.70 3.46 9.25
C VAL A 81 15.31 3.92 9.69
N ARG A 82 14.42 4.06 8.70
CA ARG A 82 13.02 4.43 8.94
C ARG A 82 12.31 3.35 9.78
N ASP A 83 11.52 3.79 10.75
CA ASP A 83 10.63 2.91 11.48
C ASP A 83 9.42 2.51 10.63
N PHE A 84 9.36 1.23 10.23
CA PHE A 84 8.29 0.68 9.39
C PHE A 84 7.00 0.42 10.17
N TYR A 85 7.08 0.40 11.51
CA TYR A 85 5.95 0.14 12.40
C TYR A 85 5.48 1.42 13.13
N GLN A 86 5.99 2.58 12.74
CA GLN A 86 5.66 3.87 13.36
C GLN A 86 4.15 4.12 13.35
N GLY A 87 3.58 4.47 14.51
CA GLY A 87 2.16 4.70 14.68
C GLY A 87 1.28 3.45 14.76
N ARG A 88 1.88 2.24 14.72
CA ARG A 88 1.17 0.98 15.01
C ARG A 88 1.42 0.61 16.48
N LEU A 89 0.34 0.36 17.22
CA LEU A 89 0.40 -0.04 18.63
C LEU A 89 0.69 -1.55 18.73
N THR A 90 1.54 -1.95 19.68
CA THR A 90 1.65 -3.38 20.04
C THR A 90 0.37 -3.83 20.73
N LYS A 91 0.17 -5.14 20.87
CA LYS A 91 -1.01 -5.68 21.56
C LYS A 91 -1.16 -5.08 22.97
N GLU A 92 -0.07 -5.08 23.74
CA GLU A 92 -0.02 -4.50 25.09
C GLU A 92 -0.33 -3.00 25.10
N GLN A 93 0.24 -2.23 24.17
CA GLN A 93 -0.01 -0.79 24.07
C GLN A 93 -1.46 -0.49 23.64
N LEU A 94 -2.03 -1.33 22.77
CA LEU A 94 -3.42 -1.21 22.33
C LEU A 94 -4.37 -1.53 23.48
N ASP A 95 -4.12 -2.60 24.22
CA ASP A 95 -4.91 -2.99 25.39
C ASP A 95 -4.82 -1.93 26.50
N ALA A 96 -3.64 -1.35 26.73
CA ALA A 96 -3.46 -0.22 27.65
C ALA A 96 -4.21 1.04 27.18
N LYS A 97 -4.17 1.36 25.87
CA LYS A 97 -4.94 2.47 25.28
C LYS A 97 -6.44 2.25 25.46
N ARG A 98 -6.93 1.04 25.21
CA ARG A 98 -8.34 0.66 25.41
C ARG A 98 -8.76 0.73 26.88
N ALA A 99 -7.94 0.21 27.78
CA ALA A 99 -8.18 0.28 29.22
C ALA A 99 -8.22 1.73 29.72
N ALA A 100 -7.29 2.58 29.28
CA ALA A 100 -7.28 4.00 29.60
C ALA A 100 -8.52 4.75 29.04
N GLN A 101 -8.95 4.41 27.82
CA GLN A 101 -10.17 4.95 27.23
C GLN A 101 -11.43 4.49 27.99
N ALA A 102 -11.50 3.22 28.37
CA ALA A 102 -12.61 2.68 29.17
C ALA A 102 -12.67 3.35 30.55
N ALA A 103 -11.53 3.53 31.21
CA ALA A 103 -11.46 4.25 32.48
C ALA A 103 -11.88 5.73 32.36
N ARG A 104 -11.49 6.41 31.28
CA ARG A 104 -11.94 7.78 30.99
C ARG A 104 -13.44 7.84 30.71
N ALA A 105 -13.99 6.88 29.98
CA ALA A 105 -15.42 6.81 29.70
C ALA A 105 -16.23 6.51 30.96
N ALA A 106 -15.74 5.62 31.84
CA ALA A 106 -16.36 5.35 33.13
C ALA A 106 -16.39 6.60 34.03
N ARG A 107 -15.27 7.32 34.13
CA ARG A 107 -15.20 8.60 34.87
C ARG A 107 -16.14 9.67 34.28
N ALA A 108 -16.28 9.72 32.96
CA ALA A 108 -17.22 10.63 32.31
C ALA A 108 -18.69 10.25 32.54
N ALA A 109 -19.00 8.95 32.65
CA ALA A 109 -20.33 8.47 32.97
C ALA A 109 -20.69 8.74 34.45
N GLU A 110 -19.75 8.55 35.38
CA GLU A 110 -19.92 8.89 36.80
C GLU A 110 -20.10 10.40 37.00
N GLY A 111 -19.31 11.24 36.31
CA GLY A 111 -19.50 12.70 36.34
C GLY A 111 -20.79 13.17 35.66
N GLY A 112 -21.30 12.42 34.66
CA GLY A 112 -22.61 12.67 34.06
C GLY A 112 -23.77 12.35 35.00
N ASP A 113 -23.64 11.28 35.81
CA ASP A 113 -24.64 10.87 36.79
C ASP A 113 -24.66 11.82 38.01
N GLU A 114 -23.52 12.41 38.39
CA GLU A 114 -23.46 13.50 39.37
C GLU A 114 -24.09 14.80 38.84
N ILE A 115 -23.84 15.20 37.58
CA ILE A 115 -24.50 16.37 36.98
C ILE A 115 -26.02 16.16 36.87
N GLN A 116 -26.48 14.93 36.60
CA GLN A 116 -27.91 14.63 36.51
C GLN A 116 -28.59 14.52 37.88
N LYS A 117 -27.86 14.13 38.94
CA LYS A 117 -28.34 14.17 40.34
C LYS A 117 -28.37 15.58 40.92
N VAL A 118 -27.39 16.43 40.58
CA VAL A 118 -27.39 17.85 40.98
C VAL A 118 -28.47 18.63 40.21
N ALA A 119 -28.66 18.38 38.91
CA ALA A 119 -29.74 18.98 38.14
C ALA A 119 -31.15 18.52 38.56
N ALA A 120 -31.28 17.35 39.21
CA ALA A 120 -32.53 16.88 39.80
C ALA A 120 -32.80 17.43 41.21
N GLN A 121 -31.81 18.07 41.85
CA GLN A 121 -31.97 18.79 43.13
C GLN A 121 -32.22 20.29 42.94
N ASP A 122 -31.83 20.86 41.81
CA ASP A 122 -31.96 22.30 41.53
C ASP A 122 -33.25 22.70 40.77
N SER A 123 -34.26 21.82 40.66
CA SER A 123 -35.55 22.18 40.04
C SER A 123 -36.50 22.98 40.95
N ASP A 124 -36.12 23.27 42.20
CA ASP A 124 -36.91 24.05 43.16
C ASP A 124 -36.22 25.37 43.58
N ALA A 125 -35.69 26.15 42.64
CA ALA A 125 -35.42 27.57 42.86
C ALA A 125 -35.35 28.36 41.55
N ALA A 126 -36.26 29.32 41.41
CA ALA A 126 -36.42 30.14 40.23
C ALA A 126 -35.26 31.09 39.94
N ALA A 127 -35.02 31.29 38.64
CA ALA A 127 -34.74 32.55 37.95
C ALA A 127 -34.03 33.68 38.73
N SER A 128 -32.80 34.01 38.31
CA SER A 128 -32.36 35.39 37.99
C SER A 128 -30.84 35.44 37.77
N GLY A 129 -30.40 36.44 37.00
CA GLY A 129 -29.11 37.09 37.26
C GLY A 129 -27.96 36.73 36.31
N ALA A 130 -27.47 37.75 35.63
CA ALA A 130 -26.33 37.72 34.73
C ALA A 130 -24.97 37.93 35.44
N GLU A 131 -23.92 37.67 34.66
CA GLU A 131 -22.55 38.25 34.69
C GLU A 131 -21.45 37.81 35.69
N LYS A 132 -20.36 37.29 35.05
CA LYS A 132 -18.91 37.64 35.15
C LYS A 132 -18.01 37.25 36.34
N GLY A 133 -16.91 36.58 35.94
CA GLY A 133 -15.52 36.72 36.44
C GLY A 133 -15.13 35.78 37.58
N LEU A 134 -13.88 35.37 37.83
CA LEU A 134 -12.56 35.49 37.20
C LEU A 134 -11.61 34.64 38.10
N PHE A 135 -10.96 33.60 37.56
CA PHE A 135 -9.65 33.00 37.94
C PHE A 135 -9.41 32.28 39.31
N ALA A 136 -8.75 31.10 39.18
CA ALA A 136 -7.68 30.47 39.99
C ALA A 136 -8.04 29.00 40.30
N GLY A 137 -7.26 27.95 40.07
CA GLY A 137 -5.88 27.71 39.63
C GLY A 137 -5.46 26.35 40.22
N LYS A 138 -4.78 25.49 39.45
CA LYS A 138 -3.67 24.61 39.91
C LYS A 138 -3.19 23.68 38.80
N ASP A 139 -1.90 23.82 38.52
CA ASP A 139 -1.09 23.05 37.60
C ASP A 139 -0.78 21.65 38.15
N ASP A 140 -0.75 20.65 37.27
CA ASP A 140 -0.32 19.29 37.58
C ASP A 140 0.76 18.85 36.55
N PRO A 141 2.00 18.52 36.97
CA PRO A 141 3.15 18.40 36.08
C PRO A 141 3.42 16.95 35.68
N ASN A 142 2.58 16.31 34.86
CA ASN A 142 2.97 15.14 34.05
C ASN A 142 1.85 14.64 33.12
N SER A 143 1.54 15.40 32.06
CA SER A 143 0.69 14.92 30.98
C SER A 143 1.31 15.28 29.64
N PRO A 144 1.68 14.32 28.76
CA PRO A 144 2.12 14.67 27.43
C PRO A 144 0.93 15.21 26.64
N MET A 145 0.86 16.54 26.58
CA MET A 145 -0.05 17.33 25.75
C MET A 145 0.08 16.91 24.28
N THR A 146 -0.96 16.24 23.79
CA THR A 146 -1.34 16.29 22.38
C THR A 146 -1.71 17.74 22.02
N SER A 147 -0.89 18.40 21.22
CA SER A 147 -1.21 19.71 20.63
C SER A 147 -1.92 19.52 19.29
N PRO A 148 -3.08 20.17 19.06
CA PRO A 148 -3.58 20.46 17.72
C PRO A 148 -3.10 21.83 17.25
N ARG A 149 -2.41 21.83 16.09
CA ARG A 149 -2.29 22.92 15.10
C ARG A 149 -1.44 24.15 15.49
N SER A 150 -0.36 24.38 14.74
CA SER A 150 0.21 25.72 14.53
C SER A 150 0.00 26.17 13.07
N SER A 151 -0.55 27.37 12.94
CA SER A 151 -0.63 28.17 11.71
C SER A 151 0.77 28.60 11.25
N PRO A 152 1.01 28.86 9.95
CA PRO A 152 2.30 29.37 9.46
C PRO A 152 2.44 30.88 9.70
N PRO A 153 3.67 31.42 9.85
CA PRO A 153 3.90 32.87 9.89
C PRO A 153 3.85 33.50 8.48
N SER A 154 3.40 34.75 8.41
CA SER A 154 3.26 35.59 7.20
C SER A 154 4.61 36.27 6.80
N PRO A 155 4.71 37.04 5.68
CA PRO A 155 5.62 36.71 4.59
C PRO A 155 6.77 37.72 4.38
N VAL A 156 7.90 37.26 3.85
CA VAL A 156 8.93 38.12 3.23
C VAL A 156 9.14 37.68 1.77
N THR A 157 8.53 38.47 0.88
CA THR A 157 8.85 38.80 -0.52
C THR A 157 9.80 37.91 -1.36
N SER A 158 9.18 37.06 -2.22
CA SER A 158 9.29 36.91 -3.71
C SER A 158 10.63 36.67 -4.44
N PRO A 159 10.66 36.16 -5.71
CA PRO A 159 9.70 35.31 -6.45
C PRO A 159 10.35 34.14 -7.26
N SER A 160 9.67 33.00 -7.39
CA SER A 160 9.62 32.26 -8.67
C SER A 160 8.46 31.27 -8.65
N SER A 161 7.48 31.56 -9.50
CA SER A 161 6.22 30.87 -9.69
C SER A 161 6.38 29.44 -10.21
N VAL A 162 5.98 28.45 -9.41
CA VAL A 162 5.48 27.17 -9.91
C VAL A 162 4.11 26.95 -9.27
N PRO A 163 3.01 26.89 -10.03
CA PRO A 163 1.70 26.64 -9.45
C PRO A 163 1.59 25.17 -9.07
N SER A 164 1.59 24.87 -7.77
CA SER A 164 1.22 23.55 -7.27
C SER A 164 -0.30 23.38 -7.33
N PRO A 165 -0.83 22.26 -7.86
CA PRO A 165 -2.27 22.11 -8.00
C PRO A 165 -2.90 21.92 -6.62
N ARG A 166 -4.02 22.61 -6.39
CA ARG A 166 -4.87 22.60 -5.19
C ARG A 166 -5.51 21.24 -4.86
N ILE A 167 -4.92 20.13 -5.29
CA ILE A 167 -5.40 18.77 -5.07
C ILE A 167 -5.02 18.27 -3.67
N SER A 168 -3.97 18.81 -3.05
CA SER A 168 -3.42 18.28 -1.79
C SER A 168 -4.32 18.46 -0.56
N LEU A 169 -5.18 19.48 -0.53
CA LEU A 169 -5.99 19.80 0.66
C LEU A 169 -7.24 18.90 0.76
N ALA A 170 -7.91 18.64 -0.36
CA ALA A 170 -9.00 17.67 -0.43
C ALA A 170 -8.49 16.23 -0.20
N LEU A 171 -7.28 15.93 -0.69
CA LEU A 171 -6.59 14.64 -0.48
C LEU A 171 -6.29 14.36 1.00
N GLN A 172 -6.06 15.40 1.80
CA GLN A 172 -5.80 15.29 3.24
C GLN A 172 -7.10 15.21 4.07
N ALA A 173 -8.19 15.85 3.62
CA ALA A 173 -9.49 15.77 4.30
C ALA A 173 -10.08 14.35 4.22
N ASP A 174 -9.96 13.66 3.07
CA ASP A 174 -10.35 12.26 2.92
C ASP A 174 -9.45 11.30 3.71
N ALA A 175 -8.26 11.74 4.12
CA ALA A 175 -7.36 10.92 4.92
C ALA A 175 -7.89 10.66 6.34
N LEU A 176 -8.69 11.58 6.88
CA LEU A 176 -9.21 11.53 8.25
C LEU A 176 -10.63 10.93 8.33
N LEU A 177 -11.43 11.05 7.26
CA LEU A 177 -12.82 10.56 7.25
C LEU A 177 -12.97 9.06 6.93
N SER A 178 -11.90 8.40 6.49
CA SER A 178 -11.93 6.99 6.06
C SER A 178 -11.63 5.98 7.19
N GLU A 179 -11.86 6.34 8.45
CA GLU A 179 -11.50 5.48 9.60
C GLU A 179 -12.60 4.49 10.02
N LYS A 180 -13.84 4.65 9.54
CA LYS A 180 -14.97 3.77 9.90
C LYS A 180 -15.78 3.26 8.69
N THR A 181 -15.10 2.68 7.70
CA THR A 181 -15.84 1.88 6.70
C THR A 181 -16.24 0.56 7.34
N ALA A 182 -17.51 0.14 7.21
CA ALA A 182 -18.03 -1.10 7.79
C ALA A 182 -17.23 -2.38 7.43
N LEU A 183 -16.43 -2.32 6.35
CA LEU A 183 -15.54 -3.36 5.84
C LEU A 183 -14.13 -3.36 6.48
N GLY A 184 -13.76 -2.28 7.17
CA GLY A 184 -12.43 -2.10 7.77
C GLY A 184 -12.17 -3.02 8.95
N GLY A 185 -13.21 -3.45 9.69
CA GLY A 185 -13.02 -4.17 10.95
C GLY A 185 -12.11 -3.40 11.92
N ASP A 186 -11.59 -4.09 12.92
CA ASP A 186 -10.62 -3.53 13.86
C ASP A 186 -9.19 -3.67 13.30
N VAL A 187 -8.83 -2.74 12.42
CA VAL A 187 -7.53 -2.72 11.74
C VAL A 187 -6.38 -2.55 12.75
N GLU A 188 -6.60 -1.79 13.83
CA GLU A 188 -5.60 -1.60 14.89
C GLU A 188 -5.30 -2.93 15.60
N GLU A 189 -6.35 -3.70 15.92
CA GLU A 189 -6.19 -5.02 16.54
C GLU A 189 -5.53 -6.04 15.59
N MET A 190 -5.88 -6.03 14.31
CA MET A 190 -5.23 -6.90 13.32
C MET A 190 -3.73 -6.62 13.22
N HIS A 191 -3.34 -5.34 13.21
CA HIS A 191 -1.95 -4.92 13.13
C HIS A 191 -1.17 -5.17 14.42
N SER A 192 -1.82 -5.13 15.58
CA SER A 192 -1.16 -5.35 16.87
C SER A 192 -0.76 -6.81 17.11
N ARG A 193 -1.45 -7.75 16.43
CA ARG A 193 -1.21 -9.20 16.47
C ARG A 193 -0.07 -9.67 15.56
N ALA A 194 0.27 -8.90 14.54
CA ALA A 194 1.31 -9.29 13.60
C ALA A 194 2.70 -9.13 14.23
N ALA A 195 3.57 -10.11 14.00
CA ALA A 195 4.95 -10.08 14.46
C ALA A 195 5.69 -8.86 13.88
N ARG A 196 6.51 -8.19 14.70
CA ARG A 196 7.36 -7.09 14.22
C ARG A 196 8.76 -7.61 13.99
N TYR A 197 9.32 -7.27 12.84
CA TYR A 197 10.70 -7.56 12.50
C TYR A 197 11.57 -6.33 12.75
N ASP A 198 12.88 -6.55 12.86
CA ASP A 198 13.84 -5.47 13.00
C ASP A 198 13.75 -4.51 11.79
N ASN A 199 13.72 -3.21 12.06
CA ASN A 199 13.64 -2.17 11.05
C ASN A 199 14.84 -2.23 10.09
N LYS A 200 16.03 -2.65 10.56
CA LYS A 200 17.20 -2.86 9.69
C LYS A 200 16.95 -3.96 8.67
N ALA A 201 16.34 -5.07 9.09
CA ALA A 201 15.98 -6.17 8.21
C ALA A 201 14.88 -5.74 7.22
N GLU A 202 13.84 -5.05 7.68
CA GLU A 202 12.77 -4.54 6.80
C GLU A 202 13.30 -3.55 5.75
N PHE A 203 14.28 -2.73 6.11
CA PHE A 203 14.93 -1.84 5.15
C PHE A 203 15.67 -2.60 4.05
N LEU A 204 16.39 -3.68 4.40
CA LEU A 204 17.04 -4.55 3.41
C LEU A 204 16.01 -5.15 2.44
N PHE A 205 14.87 -5.61 2.97
CA PHE A 205 13.78 -6.14 2.16
C PHE A 205 13.11 -5.09 1.26
N THR A 206 13.21 -3.80 1.56
CA THR A 206 12.64 -2.74 0.71
C THR A 206 13.24 -2.77 -0.70
N PHE A 207 14.55 -3.00 -0.81
CA PHE A 207 15.19 -3.14 -2.12
C PHE A 207 14.68 -4.38 -2.87
N MET A 208 14.65 -5.52 -2.20
CA MET A 208 14.16 -6.77 -2.79
C MET A 208 12.70 -6.64 -3.24
N GLN A 209 11.88 -5.97 -2.41
CA GLN A 209 10.48 -5.71 -2.70
C GLN A 209 10.29 -4.86 -3.96
N ILE A 210 11.12 -3.83 -4.17
CA ILE A 210 11.05 -3.00 -5.39
C ILE A 210 11.30 -3.86 -6.64
N VAL A 211 12.31 -4.73 -6.59
CA VAL A 211 12.64 -5.63 -7.70
C VAL A 211 11.49 -6.61 -7.97
N THR A 212 10.95 -7.26 -6.92
CA THR A 212 9.83 -8.20 -7.09
C THR A 212 8.54 -7.52 -7.52
N ASN A 213 8.24 -6.33 -7.02
CA ASN A 213 7.06 -5.57 -7.43
C ASN A 213 7.16 -5.12 -8.89
N SER A 214 8.37 -4.80 -9.36
CA SER A 214 8.63 -4.49 -10.77
C SER A 214 8.39 -5.72 -11.65
N ALA A 215 8.88 -6.88 -11.23
CA ALA A 215 8.60 -8.14 -11.91
C ALA A 215 7.09 -8.45 -11.94
N MET A 216 6.39 -8.24 -10.81
CA MET A 216 4.94 -8.43 -10.71
C MET A 216 4.15 -7.48 -11.61
N ALA A 217 4.54 -6.20 -11.67
CA ALA A 217 3.93 -5.22 -12.55
C ALA A 217 4.11 -5.60 -14.03
N PHE A 218 5.28 -6.11 -14.39
CA PHE A 218 5.56 -6.61 -15.74
C PHE A 218 4.69 -7.84 -16.08
N THR A 219 4.62 -8.86 -15.22
CA THR A 219 3.73 -10.01 -15.43
C THR A 219 2.27 -9.59 -15.53
N HIS A 220 1.83 -8.64 -14.69
CA HIS A 220 0.47 -8.13 -14.69
C HIS A 220 0.12 -7.45 -16.02
N GLY A 221 0.96 -6.51 -16.47
CA GLY A 221 0.77 -5.83 -17.75
C GLY A 221 0.79 -6.80 -18.94
N ALA A 222 1.73 -7.75 -18.94
CA ALA A 222 1.82 -8.77 -19.99
C ALA A 222 0.56 -9.65 -20.08
N ASN A 223 -0.06 -9.97 -18.95
CA ASN A 223 -1.29 -10.77 -18.90
C ASN A 223 -2.54 -9.97 -19.31
N ASP A 224 -2.61 -8.68 -18.97
CA ASP A 224 -3.79 -7.85 -19.24
C ASP A 224 -3.87 -7.34 -20.68
N VAL A 225 -2.73 -6.99 -21.28
CA VAL A 225 -2.67 -6.54 -22.69
C VAL A 225 -2.87 -7.71 -23.68
N SER A 226 -2.74 -8.96 -23.22
CA SER A 226 -2.62 -10.13 -24.10
C SER A 226 -3.86 -11.03 -24.20
N LYS A 227 -5.03 -10.62 -23.69
CA LYS A 227 -6.26 -11.45 -23.76
C LYS A 227 -6.72 -11.60 -25.22
N PRO A 228 -6.54 -12.77 -25.86
CA PRO A 228 -6.94 -12.93 -27.25
C PRO A 228 -8.47 -12.97 -27.36
N PRO A 229 -9.04 -12.55 -28.49
CA PRO A 229 -10.47 -12.70 -28.72
C PRO A 229 -10.87 -14.18 -28.64
N PRO A 230 -12.08 -14.52 -28.14
CA PRO A 230 -12.51 -15.88 -27.83
C PRO A 230 -12.65 -16.83 -29.03
N ARG A 231 -12.23 -16.42 -30.23
CA ARG A 231 -12.31 -17.21 -31.47
C ARG A 231 -10.96 -17.32 -32.14
N GLY A 232 -10.00 -18.04 -31.54
CA GLY A 232 -8.88 -18.79 -32.16
C GLY A 232 -8.00 -18.20 -33.27
N ARG A 233 -8.29 -17.01 -33.80
CA ARG A 233 -7.52 -16.31 -34.81
C ARG A 233 -6.47 -15.49 -34.07
N GLN A 234 -5.22 -15.87 -34.27
CA GLN A 234 -4.10 -15.00 -33.96
C GLN A 234 -4.15 -13.83 -34.95
N VAL A 235 -4.91 -12.80 -34.59
CA VAL A 235 -4.90 -11.55 -35.35
C VAL A 235 -3.67 -10.78 -34.87
N PRO A 236 -2.72 -10.44 -35.76
CA PRO A 236 -1.58 -9.62 -35.38
C PRO A 236 -2.11 -8.30 -34.81
N VAL A 237 -1.77 -8.01 -33.55
CA VAL A 237 -2.22 -6.79 -32.88
C VAL A 237 -1.28 -5.64 -33.26
N PRO A 238 -1.79 -4.54 -33.85
CA PRO A 238 -0.99 -3.38 -34.17
C PRO A 238 -0.29 -2.77 -32.95
N ILE A 239 0.97 -2.36 -33.10
CA ILE A 239 1.81 -1.80 -32.01
C ILE A 239 1.16 -0.59 -31.34
N TRP A 240 0.45 0.25 -32.08
CA TRP A 240 -0.22 1.44 -31.53
C TRP A 240 -1.32 1.09 -30.51
N ILE A 241 -2.00 -0.06 -30.65
CA ILE A 241 -3.01 -0.53 -29.70
C ILE A 241 -2.34 -0.94 -28.39
N LEU A 242 -1.16 -1.57 -28.45
CA LEU A 242 -0.39 -1.92 -27.26
C LEU A 242 0.08 -0.65 -26.53
N PHE A 243 0.53 0.36 -27.28
CA PHE A 243 0.93 1.64 -26.70
C PHE A 243 -0.26 2.33 -26.01
N PHE A 244 -1.41 2.40 -26.69
CA PHE A 244 -2.63 2.99 -26.12
C PHE A 244 -3.13 2.23 -24.89
N GLY A 245 -3.14 0.89 -24.94
CA GLY A 245 -3.51 0.04 -23.81
C GLY A 245 -2.57 0.21 -22.62
N GLY A 246 -1.26 0.23 -22.86
CA GLY A 246 -0.25 0.49 -21.83
C GLY A 246 -0.39 1.87 -21.20
N ALA A 247 -0.55 2.92 -22.02
CA ALA A 247 -0.77 4.28 -21.55
C ALA A 247 -2.05 4.39 -20.71
N GLY A 248 -3.15 3.75 -21.15
CA GLY A 248 -4.41 3.71 -20.41
C GLY A 248 -4.28 3.06 -19.03
N ILE A 249 -3.55 1.95 -18.92
CA ILE A 249 -3.26 1.30 -17.63
C ILE A 249 -2.48 2.24 -16.71
N VAL A 250 -1.45 2.92 -17.23
CA VAL A 250 -0.62 3.86 -16.44
C VAL A 250 -1.46 5.04 -15.96
N ILE A 251 -2.29 5.64 -16.82
CA ILE A 251 -3.17 6.76 -16.48
C ILE A 251 -4.22 6.34 -15.45
N GLY A 252 -4.83 5.16 -15.61
CA GLY A 252 -5.81 4.62 -14.66
C GLY A 252 -5.21 4.35 -13.29
N LEU A 253 -4.00 3.77 -13.24
CA LEU A 253 -3.26 3.54 -12.00
C LEU A 253 -2.93 4.88 -11.31
N TRP A 254 -2.50 5.88 -12.07
CA TRP A 254 -2.13 7.19 -11.54
C TRP A 254 -3.34 7.97 -11.00
N THR A 255 -4.48 7.91 -11.68
CA THR A 255 -5.67 8.69 -11.34
C THR A 255 -6.54 8.04 -10.26
N TYR A 256 -6.76 6.72 -10.31
CA TYR A 256 -7.70 6.04 -9.41
C TYR A 256 -7.11 4.83 -8.67
N GLY A 257 -5.92 4.37 -9.05
CA GLY A 257 -5.25 3.22 -8.43
C GLY A 257 -4.98 3.38 -6.93
N TYR A 258 -4.82 4.62 -6.45
CA TYR A 258 -4.57 4.91 -5.04
C TYR A 258 -5.69 4.42 -4.10
N ASN A 259 -6.95 4.40 -4.56
CA ASN A 259 -8.08 3.93 -3.77
C ASN A 259 -7.98 2.44 -3.45
N ILE A 260 -7.64 1.64 -4.47
CA ILE A 260 -7.42 0.20 -4.31
C ILE A 260 -6.18 -0.05 -3.46
N MET A 261 -5.07 0.66 -3.72
CA MET A 261 -3.85 0.49 -2.93
C MET A 261 -4.06 0.82 -1.45
N ARG A 262 -4.83 1.86 -1.13
CA ARG A 262 -5.15 2.22 0.25
C ARG A 262 -6.02 1.18 0.95
N ASN A 263 -7.03 0.67 0.25
CA ASN A 263 -7.97 -0.29 0.84
C ASN A 263 -7.36 -1.69 0.96
N LEU A 264 -6.64 -2.15 -0.05
CA LEU A 264 -6.00 -3.47 -0.04
C LEU A 264 -4.75 -3.49 0.85
N GLY A 265 -3.93 -2.43 0.80
CA GLY A 265 -2.65 -2.37 1.50
C GLY A 265 -2.73 -2.12 3.01
N ASN A 266 -3.78 -1.42 3.50
CA ASN A 266 -3.90 -1.10 4.93
C ASN A 266 -4.99 -1.89 5.66
N ARG A 267 -5.95 -2.52 4.95
CA ARG A 267 -7.12 -3.13 5.60
C ARG A 267 -7.18 -4.65 5.49
N LEU A 268 -6.27 -5.28 4.74
CA LEU A 268 -6.29 -6.74 4.52
C LEU A 268 -5.37 -7.49 5.49
N THR A 269 -4.14 -6.99 5.66
CA THR A 269 -3.16 -7.47 6.64
C THR A 269 -2.09 -6.41 6.87
N LEU A 270 -1.23 -6.57 7.88
CA LEU A 270 -0.09 -5.68 8.10
C LEU A 270 0.94 -5.86 6.98
N GLN A 271 1.12 -4.83 6.16
CA GLN A 271 2.07 -4.87 5.05
C GLN A 271 3.39 -4.18 5.43
N SER A 272 4.41 -4.98 5.76
CA SER A 272 5.81 -4.53 5.87
C SER A 272 6.61 -4.93 4.62
N PRO A 273 7.80 -4.34 4.37
CA PRO A 273 8.57 -4.65 3.16
C PRO A 273 8.88 -6.13 2.95
N SER A 274 9.30 -6.83 4.00
CA SER A 274 9.55 -8.27 3.98
C SER A 274 8.30 -9.08 3.58
N ARG A 275 7.15 -8.74 4.17
CA ARG A 275 5.86 -9.35 3.84
C ARG A 275 5.46 -9.08 2.40
N GLY A 276 5.59 -7.84 1.95
CA GLY A 276 5.25 -7.46 0.59
C GLY A 276 6.17 -8.07 -0.47
N PHE A 277 7.45 -8.29 -0.15
CA PHE A 277 8.37 -9.09 -0.97
C PHE A 277 7.84 -10.53 -1.10
N SER A 278 7.54 -11.20 0.02
CA SER A 278 7.02 -12.57 0.01
C SER A 278 5.69 -12.72 -0.73
N MET A 279 4.76 -11.78 -0.56
CA MET A 279 3.48 -11.75 -1.28
C MET A 279 3.69 -11.66 -2.80
N SER A 280 4.54 -10.73 -3.23
CA SER A 280 4.81 -10.51 -4.65
C SER A 280 5.55 -11.68 -5.28
N LEU A 281 6.54 -12.24 -4.57
CA LEU A 281 7.28 -13.41 -5.02
C LEU A 281 6.36 -14.63 -5.18
N GLY A 282 5.50 -14.91 -4.19
CA GLY A 282 4.53 -16.01 -4.25
C GLY A 282 3.52 -15.85 -5.39
N SER A 283 3.03 -14.63 -5.59
CA SER A 283 2.13 -14.30 -6.70
C SER A 283 2.81 -14.49 -8.06
N VAL A 284 4.02 -13.93 -8.25
CA VAL A 284 4.80 -14.06 -9.48
C VAL A 284 5.13 -15.52 -9.77
N ALA A 285 5.57 -16.29 -8.78
CA ALA A 285 5.86 -17.72 -8.94
C ALA A 285 4.62 -18.50 -9.42
N THR A 286 3.46 -18.21 -8.83
CA THR A 286 2.18 -18.84 -9.21
C THR A 286 1.79 -18.47 -10.64
N VAL A 287 1.89 -17.20 -11.01
CA VAL A 287 1.59 -16.73 -12.37
C VAL A 287 2.52 -17.38 -13.38
N ILE A 288 3.83 -17.42 -13.12
CA ILE A 288 4.80 -18.06 -14.01
C ILE A 288 4.49 -19.55 -14.19
N LEU A 289 4.18 -20.26 -13.09
CA LEU A 289 3.82 -21.68 -13.15
C LEU A 289 2.55 -21.90 -13.98
N ALA A 290 1.52 -21.09 -13.77
CA ALA A 290 0.29 -21.17 -14.55
C ALA A 290 0.51 -20.87 -16.03
N THR A 291 1.34 -19.88 -16.36
CA THR A 291 1.75 -19.58 -17.74
C THR A 291 2.47 -20.77 -18.38
N ARG A 292 3.34 -21.48 -17.63
CA ARG A 292 4.00 -22.71 -18.12
C ARG A 292 3.00 -23.83 -18.41
N LEU A 293 1.96 -23.95 -17.59
CA LEU A 293 0.86 -24.90 -17.78
C LEU A 293 -0.18 -24.44 -18.82
N LYS A 294 0.02 -23.26 -19.43
CA LYS A 294 -0.90 -22.63 -20.40
C LYS A 294 -2.31 -22.36 -19.84
N LEU A 295 -2.45 -22.31 -18.51
CA LEU A 295 -3.72 -22.04 -17.84
C LEU A 295 -3.95 -20.53 -17.75
N PRO A 296 -5.15 -20.02 -18.14
CA PRO A 296 -5.51 -18.63 -17.88
C PRO A 296 -5.75 -18.46 -16.38
N VAL A 297 -4.95 -17.63 -15.73
CA VAL A 297 -5.09 -17.32 -14.29
C VAL A 297 -5.27 -15.82 -14.07
N SER A 298 -5.99 -15.47 -13.01
CA SER A 298 -6.15 -14.08 -12.59
C SER A 298 -5.01 -13.66 -11.68
N THR A 299 -4.24 -12.66 -12.10
CA THR A 299 -3.14 -12.05 -11.31
C THR A 299 -3.63 -11.43 -10.01
N THR A 300 -4.86 -10.89 -9.99
CA THR A 300 -5.47 -10.33 -8.77
C THR A 300 -5.76 -11.41 -7.75
N GLN A 301 -6.24 -12.58 -8.19
CA GLN A 301 -6.48 -13.73 -7.31
C GLN A 301 -5.17 -14.31 -6.77
N CYS A 302 -4.13 -14.40 -7.61
CA CYS A 302 -2.80 -14.82 -7.16
C CYS A 302 -2.25 -13.88 -6.08
N MET A 303 -2.37 -12.56 -6.28
CA MET A 303 -1.88 -11.58 -5.30
C MET A 303 -2.70 -11.60 -4.00
N THR A 304 -4.04 -11.60 -4.09
CA THR A 304 -4.91 -11.69 -2.90
C THR A 304 -4.65 -12.99 -2.12
N GLY A 305 -4.50 -14.12 -2.81
CA GLY A 305 -4.15 -15.40 -2.19
C GLY A 305 -2.79 -15.36 -1.49
N ALA A 306 -1.78 -14.75 -2.12
CA ALA A 306 -0.46 -14.58 -1.50
C ALA A 306 -0.51 -13.65 -0.28
N THR A 307 -1.31 -12.57 -0.32
CA THR A 307 -1.53 -11.69 0.84
C THR A 307 -2.18 -12.40 2.01
N VAL A 308 -3.23 -13.21 1.75
CA VAL A 308 -3.87 -14.03 2.79
C VAL A 308 -2.89 -15.07 3.33
N GLY A 309 -2.13 -15.75 2.46
CA GLY A 309 -1.12 -16.73 2.85
C GLY A 309 -0.05 -16.15 3.79
N VAL A 310 0.55 -15.01 3.43
CA VAL A 310 1.54 -14.32 4.28
C VAL A 310 0.92 -13.83 5.59
N GLY A 311 -0.34 -13.39 5.55
CA GLY A 311 -1.07 -13.01 6.76
C GLY A 311 -1.28 -14.18 7.72
N LEU A 312 -1.58 -15.38 7.20
CA LEU A 312 -1.72 -16.61 7.97
C LEU A 312 -0.40 -17.13 8.54
N CYS A 313 0.73 -16.86 7.87
CA CYS A 313 2.06 -17.18 8.38
C CYS A 313 2.42 -16.45 9.68
N ASN A 314 1.68 -15.43 10.10
CA ASN A 314 1.83 -14.82 11.43
C ASN A 314 1.35 -15.76 12.58
N GLY A 315 0.71 -16.90 12.28
CA GLY A 315 0.27 -17.88 13.27
C GLY A 315 -1.09 -17.59 13.92
N GLU A 316 -1.69 -16.43 13.63
CA GLU A 316 -3.02 -16.06 14.10
C GLU A 316 -4.00 -15.84 12.94
N TRP A 317 -5.15 -16.52 12.95
CA TRP A 317 -6.23 -16.30 11.97
C TRP A 317 -6.77 -14.86 11.99
N ARG A 318 -6.65 -14.16 13.12
CA ARG A 318 -7.13 -12.77 13.30
C ARG A 318 -6.14 -11.71 12.77
N ALA A 319 -4.96 -12.12 12.29
CA ALA A 319 -4.02 -11.23 11.60
C ALA A 319 -4.43 -10.90 10.14
N VAL A 320 -5.55 -11.47 9.68
CA VAL A 320 -6.17 -11.22 8.38
C VAL A 320 -7.59 -10.72 8.57
N ASN A 321 -7.98 -9.69 7.82
CA ASN A 321 -9.35 -9.19 7.81
C ASN A 321 -10.26 -10.04 6.92
N TRP A 322 -10.87 -11.08 7.50
CA TRP A 322 -11.77 -12.00 6.79
C TRP A 322 -13.01 -11.34 6.18
N ARG A 323 -13.51 -10.24 6.76
CA ARG A 323 -14.64 -9.50 6.20
C ARG A 323 -14.27 -8.87 4.86
N MET A 324 -13.08 -8.28 4.78
CA MET A 324 -12.54 -7.73 3.54
C MET A 324 -12.26 -8.84 2.52
N VAL A 325 -11.67 -9.96 2.95
CA VAL A 325 -11.45 -11.13 2.08
C VAL A 325 -12.79 -11.59 1.48
N ALA A 326 -13.79 -11.87 2.30
CA ALA A 326 -15.11 -12.30 1.82
C ALA A 326 -15.74 -11.31 0.84
N TRP A 327 -15.60 -10.01 1.09
CA TRP A 327 -16.08 -8.96 0.18
C TRP A 327 -15.39 -8.98 -1.18
N ILE A 328 -14.07 -9.22 -1.22
CA ILE A 328 -13.31 -9.37 -2.46
C ILE A 328 -13.81 -10.58 -3.26
N TYR A 329 -13.97 -11.74 -2.61
CA TYR A 329 -14.47 -12.95 -3.25
C TYR A 329 -15.90 -12.79 -3.77
N LEU A 330 -16.78 -12.16 -2.98
CA LEU A 330 -18.13 -11.85 -3.40
C LEU A 330 -18.14 -10.90 -4.61
N GLY A 331 -17.26 -9.90 -4.61
CA GLY A 331 -17.07 -8.99 -5.74
C GLY A 331 -16.70 -9.73 -7.03
N TRP A 332 -15.81 -10.72 -6.98
CA TRP A 332 -15.48 -11.54 -8.15
C TRP A 332 -16.67 -12.32 -8.69
N PHE A 333 -17.47 -12.92 -7.81
CA PHE A 333 -18.66 -13.67 -8.21
C PHE A 333 -19.73 -12.76 -8.83
N ILE A 334 -19.96 -11.58 -8.25
CA ILE A 334 -20.95 -10.61 -8.72
C ILE A 334 -20.50 -9.91 -10.02
N THR A 335 -19.20 -9.72 -10.24
CA THR A 335 -18.70 -9.04 -11.44
C THR A 335 -19.03 -9.80 -12.72
N LEU A 336 -19.00 -11.14 -12.71
CA LEU A 336 -19.28 -11.98 -13.88
C LEU A 336 -20.72 -11.84 -14.44
N PRO A 337 -21.80 -11.99 -13.64
CA PRO A 337 -23.16 -11.82 -14.15
C PRO A 337 -23.43 -10.37 -14.56
N ILE A 338 -22.95 -9.38 -13.81
CA ILE A 338 -23.15 -7.97 -14.16
C ILE A 338 -22.51 -7.64 -15.50
N THR A 339 -21.24 -8.03 -15.70
CA THR A 339 -20.55 -7.80 -16.98
C THR A 339 -21.22 -8.56 -18.13
N GLY A 340 -21.68 -9.79 -17.89
CA GLY A 340 -22.45 -10.57 -18.87
C GLY A 340 -23.75 -9.89 -19.27
N ILE A 341 -24.55 -9.41 -18.31
CA ILE A 341 -25.81 -8.72 -18.56
C ILE A 341 -25.57 -7.42 -19.33
N ILE A 342 -24.63 -6.58 -18.88
CA ILE A 342 -24.30 -5.32 -19.55
C ILE A 342 -23.85 -5.58 -20.99
N SER A 343 -22.95 -6.54 -21.20
CA SER A 343 -22.50 -6.92 -22.54
C SER A 343 -23.64 -7.44 -23.40
N GLY A 344 -24.56 -8.24 -22.84
CA GLY A 344 -25.73 -8.76 -23.55
C GLY A 344 -26.72 -7.67 -23.95
N CYS A 345 -27.04 -6.76 -23.03
CA CYS A 345 -27.89 -5.60 -23.30
C CYS A 345 -27.27 -4.70 -24.37
N LEU A 346 -25.97 -4.39 -24.27
CA LEU A 346 -25.28 -3.56 -25.25
C LEU A 346 -25.29 -4.21 -26.64
N MET A 347 -25.04 -5.51 -26.72
CA MET A 347 -25.13 -6.25 -27.99
C MET A 347 -26.55 -6.23 -28.56
N GLY A 348 -27.56 -6.43 -27.71
CA GLY A 348 -28.97 -6.32 -28.10
C GLY A 348 -29.31 -4.95 -28.68
N LEU A 349 -28.82 -3.87 -28.08
CA LEU A 349 -28.98 -2.51 -28.59
C LEU A 349 -28.29 -2.32 -29.95
N ILE A 350 -27.05 -2.80 -30.11
CA ILE A 350 -26.30 -2.66 -31.37
C ILE A 350 -26.96 -3.42 -32.51
N ILE A 351 -27.49 -4.63 -32.24
CA ILE A 351 -28.16 -5.45 -33.26
C ILE A 351 -29.49 -4.81 -33.69
N ASN A 352 -30.25 -4.23 -32.76
CA ASN A 352 -31.54 -3.60 -33.03
C ASN A 352 -31.45 -2.11 -33.38
N ALA A 353 -30.24 -1.53 -33.41
CA ALA A 353 -30.04 -0.13 -33.78
C ALA A 353 -30.45 0.08 -35.25
N PRO A 354 -31.21 1.16 -35.58
CA PRO A 354 -31.61 1.44 -36.95
C PRO A 354 -30.36 1.64 -37.82
N ARG A 355 -30.20 0.78 -38.83
CA ARG A 355 -29.10 0.85 -39.79
C ARG A 355 -29.51 1.80 -40.91
N TRP A 356 -29.23 3.09 -40.74
CA TRP A 356 -29.42 4.06 -41.82
C TRP A 356 -28.32 3.88 -42.88
N GLY A 357 -28.71 3.60 -44.13
CA GLY A 357 -27.81 3.65 -45.29
C GLY A 357 -27.33 2.32 -45.89
N MET A 358 -27.86 1.17 -45.47
CA MET A 358 -27.73 -0.07 -46.23
C MET A 358 -29.13 -0.45 -46.73
N ALA A 359 -29.44 -0.12 -47.99
CA ALA A 359 -30.55 -0.71 -48.71
C ALA A 359 -30.23 -2.18 -48.98
N ASP A 360 -31.24 -3.05 -48.85
CA ASP A 360 -31.17 -4.51 -49.01
C ASP A 360 -30.54 -4.97 -50.33
#